data_AF-A0A101H2S6-F1
#
_entry.id   AF-A0A101H2S6-F1
#
_cell.length_a   1.000
_cell.length_b   1.000
_cell.length_c   1.000
_cell.angle_alpha   90.00
_cell.angle_beta   90.00
_cell.angle_gamma   90.00
#
_symmetry.space_group_name_H-M   'P 1'
#
loop_
_entity.id
_entity.type
_entity.pdbx_description
1 polymer ?
#
loop_
_entity_poly.entity_id
_entity_poly.type
_entity_poly.pdbx_seq_one_letter_code
_entity_poly.pdbx_strand_id
1 'polypeptide(L)'
;MEHEVQVGMEENAVPAQNGSVADEIQLERLTLKGCVIPDNTELQERILKAPGDVIVGDHSRIDYGISGYDVFIAESCTLNGDVIAEGDLRIGNFCEIAGNLVCDADAFIGEGVTIRGKLSVMGNLDIGDNVMIEKGFDARGDIEVRNPMPVILYILLYVLTMLRLEHEEEIDRFIEEICEDDAHPLMLPSKTHLDESRLQVQTSIMIGSGCRLHGQIRGEKATVGSNTTLFGSIRATDSIAISSGAEIHGNVEAEHDVVIEESVRILGNVEGQRVTMDENATVEGVIKSIGGLTIQRKKR
;
A
#
# COMPACT_ATOMS: atom_id res chain seq x y z
N MET A 1 -28.02 71.02 -8.60
CA MET A 1 -29.24 70.20 -8.67
C MET A 1 -29.02 69.11 -9.71
N GLU A 2 -28.03 68.22 -9.53
CA GLU A 2 -27.91 67.21 -8.44
C GLU A 2 -29.02 66.14 -8.58
N HIS A 3 -28.74 64.83 -8.54
CA HIS A 3 -27.62 64.13 -7.89
C HIS A 3 -26.98 63.03 -8.76
N GLU A 4 -25.69 62.79 -8.52
CA GLU A 4 -25.01 61.51 -8.81
C GLU A 4 -25.43 60.43 -7.80
N VAL A 5 -25.45 59.16 -8.21
CA VAL A 5 -24.87 58.06 -7.41
C VAL A 5 -24.14 57.11 -8.36
N GLN A 6 -22.88 56.85 -8.04
CA GLN A 6 -21.96 55.95 -8.73
C GLN A 6 -21.85 54.66 -7.91
N VAL A 7 -21.97 53.49 -8.55
CA VAL A 7 -21.59 52.20 -7.95
C VAL A 7 -20.77 51.43 -8.98
N GLY A 8 -19.60 50.95 -8.56
CA GLY A 8 -18.55 50.49 -9.44
C GLY A 8 -18.82 49.13 -10.10
N MET A 9 -18.19 48.93 -11.26
CA MET A 9 -17.92 47.61 -11.80
C MET A 9 -16.74 47.03 -11.03
N GLU A 10 -16.98 46.13 -10.08
CA GLU A 10 -15.94 45.24 -9.59
C GLU A 10 -15.78 44.09 -10.59
N GLU A 11 -14.67 44.10 -11.33
CA GLU A 11 -14.20 42.91 -12.03
C GLU A 11 -13.87 41.85 -10.99
N ASN A 12 -14.78 40.89 -10.81
CA ASN A 12 -14.55 39.74 -9.95
C ASN A 12 -13.49 38.85 -10.63
N ALA A 13 -12.23 39.13 -10.34
CA ALA A 13 -11.10 38.32 -10.74
C ALA A 13 -11.31 36.89 -10.23
N VAL A 14 -11.40 35.93 -11.16
CA VAL A 14 -11.44 34.51 -10.81
C VAL A 14 -10.10 34.18 -10.14
N PRO A 15 -10.06 33.80 -8.85
CA PRO A 15 -8.81 33.39 -8.24
C PRO A 15 -8.36 32.08 -8.89
N ALA A 16 -7.15 32.07 -9.45
CA ALA A 16 -6.56 30.85 -9.98
C ALA A 16 -6.39 29.84 -8.85
N GLN A 17 -7.18 28.76 -8.88
CA GLN A 17 -6.98 27.61 -8.01
C GLN A 17 -5.72 26.86 -8.47
N ASN A 18 -4.57 27.32 -8.00
CA ASN A 18 -3.37 26.50 -7.93
C ASN A 18 -3.54 25.48 -6.79
N GLY A 19 -4.41 24.50 -6.98
CA GLY A 19 -4.19 23.18 -6.37
C GLY A 19 -3.01 22.55 -7.09
N SER A 20 -2.01 22.09 -6.35
CA SER A 20 -0.93 21.32 -6.97
C SER A 20 -1.45 19.91 -7.25
N VAL A 21 -0.92 19.26 -8.29
CA VAL A 21 -1.28 17.85 -8.58
C VAL A 21 -0.88 16.94 -7.41
N ALA A 22 0.09 17.36 -6.58
CA ALA A 22 0.45 16.69 -5.34
C ALA A 22 -0.68 16.73 -4.28
N ASP A 23 -1.50 17.77 -4.23
CA ASP A 23 -2.65 17.86 -3.32
C ASP A 23 -3.77 16.88 -3.72
N GLU A 24 -4.01 16.70 -5.03
CA GLU A 24 -4.95 15.68 -5.55
C GLU A 24 -4.43 14.24 -5.28
N ILE A 25 -3.12 14.02 -5.43
CA ILE A 25 -2.44 12.76 -5.08
C ILE A 25 -2.51 12.47 -3.57
N GLN A 26 -2.43 13.50 -2.73
CA GLN A 26 -2.60 13.35 -1.28
C GLN A 26 -4.06 13.02 -0.92
N LEU A 27 -5.05 13.49 -1.68
CA LEU A 27 -6.46 13.17 -1.41
C LEU A 27 -6.82 11.72 -1.78
N GLU A 28 -6.16 11.10 -2.77
CA GLU A 28 -6.35 9.67 -3.08
C GLU A 28 -5.77 8.73 -2.00
N ARG A 29 -4.99 9.22 -1.02
CA ARG A 29 -4.38 8.42 0.08
C ARG A 29 -5.37 7.58 0.88
N LEU A 30 -6.60 8.04 1.02
CA LEU A 30 -7.57 7.49 1.98
C LEU A 30 -8.49 6.41 1.39
N THR A 31 -8.38 6.08 0.10
CA THR A 31 -9.24 5.04 -0.48
C THR A 31 -8.71 3.63 -0.22
N LEU A 32 -9.41 2.89 0.65
CA LEU A 32 -9.30 1.44 0.99
C LEU A 32 -9.34 0.45 -0.21
N LYS A 33 -9.28 0.96 -1.45
CA LYS A 33 -9.30 0.21 -2.70
C LYS A 33 -7.89 0.15 -3.34
N GLY A 34 -6.94 0.97 -2.87
CA GLY A 34 -5.56 0.99 -3.36
C GLY A 34 -4.63 -0.04 -2.70
N CYS A 35 -3.43 -0.18 -3.27
CA CYS A 35 -2.29 -0.83 -2.64
C CYS A 35 -1.41 0.23 -1.99
N VAL A 36 -1.14 0.10 -0.69
CA VAL A 36 -0.41 1.10 0.10
C VAL A 36 0.84 0.46 0.69
N ILE A 37 2.01 0.89 0.21
CA ILE A 37 3.30 0.60 0.83
C ILE A 37 3.68 1.81 1.69
N PRO A 38 3.78 1.69 3.02
CA PRO A 38 4.02 2.84 3.89
C PRO A 38 5.48 3.29 3.86
N ASP A 39 5.71 4.51 4.36
CA ASP A 39 7.02 5.14 4.46
C ASP A 39 8.04 4.23 5.15
N ASN A 40 9.30 4.27 4.72
CA ASN A 40 10.42 3.44 5.19
C ASN A 40 10.23 1.92 5.02
N THR A 41 9.31 1.46 4.17
CA THR A 41 9.21 0.03 3.83
C THR A 41 10.42 -0.42 3.01
N GLU A 42 11.07 -1.51 3.45
CA GLU A 42 12.23 -2.09 2.78
C GLU A 42 11.97 -3.52 2.29
N LEU A 43 12.40 -3.80 1.06
CA LEU A 43 12.44 -5.17 0.53
C LEU A 43 13.83 -5.76 0.74
N GLN A 44 14.02 -6.48 1.85
CA GLN A 44 15.28 -7.08 2.26
C GLN A 44 15.37 -8.54 1.82
N GLU A 45 16.21 -8.83 0.82
CA GLU A 45 16.39 -10.16 0.19
C GLU A 45 15.08 -10.79 -0.32
N ARG A 46 14.33 -11.44 0.58
CA ARG A 46 13.04 -12.09 0.35
C ARG A 46 11.96 -11.68 1.35
N ILE A 47 12.15 -10.62 2.12
CA ILE A 47 11.19 -10.15 3.14
C ILE A 47 10.82 -8.71 2.83
N LEU A 48 9.52 -8.44 2.68
CA LEU A 48 8.96 -7.10 2.68
C LEU A 48 8.78 -6.65 4.14
N LYS A 49 9.66 -5.79 4.63
CA LYS A 49 9.62 -5.23 5.99
C LYS A 49 8.94 -3.87 5.97
N ALA A 50 7.71 -3.82 6.48
CA ALA A 50 7.04 -2.59 6.88
C ALA A 50 7.49 -2.19 8.30
N PRO A 51 7.50 -0.89 8.64
CA PRO A 51 7.81 -0.44 10.00
C PRO A 51 6.60 -0.49 10.96
N GLY A 52 5.39 -0.63 10.43
CA GLY A 52 4.15 -0.72 11.20
C GLY A 52 3.34 -1.96 10.83
N ASP A 53 2.02 -1.88 10.99
CA ASP A 53 1.13 -3.03 10.81
C ASP A 53 0.96 -3.46 9.35
N VAL A 54 0.63 -4.73 9.15
CA VAL A 54 0.47 -5.33 7.81
C VAL A 54 -0.88 -6.02 7.70
N ILE A 55 -1.64 -5.68 6.66
CA ILE A 55 -3.01 -6.17 6.42
C ILE A 55 -3.12 -6.78 5.01
N VAL A 56 -3.57 -8.04 4.92
CA VAL A 56 -3.57 -8.83 3.67
C VAL A 56 -4.89 -9.62 3.46
N GLY A 57 -5.56 -9.41 2.32
CA GLY A 57 -6.77 -10.16 1.87
C GLY A 57 -7.48 -9.49 0.69
N ASP A 58 -8.21 -10.14 -0.25
CA ASP A 58 -8.54 -11.56 -0.56
C ASP A 58 -8.79 -11.68 -2.10
N HIS A 59 -8.68 -12.81 -2.78
CA HIS A 59 -7.91 -14.02 -2.45
C HIS A 59 -6.41 -13.75 -2.65
N SER A 60 -5.56 -14.47 -1.92
CA SER A 60 -4.15 -14.10 -1.77
C SER A 60 -3.16 -15.19 -2.18
N ARG A 61 -2.12 -14.83 -2.94
CA ARG A 61 -0.82 -15.55 -2.92
C ARG A 61 0.36 -14.60 -3.07
N ILE A 62 1.31 -14.68 -2.14
CA ILE A 62 2.52 -13.84 -2.08
C ILE A 62 3.75 -14.74 -2.00
N ASP A 63 4.76 -14.50 -2.84
CA ASP A 63 5.99 -15.31 -2.95
C ASP A 63 7.20 -14.72 -2.21
N TYR A 64 6.93 -13.71 -1.38
CA TYR A 64 7.82 -13.05 -0.44
C TYR A 64 7.43 -13.37 1.01
N GLY A 65 8.38 -13.24 1.91
CA GLY A 65 8.14 -13.10 3.35
C GLY A 65 7.65 -11.68 3.68
N ILE A 66 7.05 -11.55 4.86
CA ILE A 66 6.41 -10.33 5.36
C ILE A 66 6.91 -10.08 6.77
N SER A 67 7.31 -8.86 7.07
CA SER A 67 7.68 -8.41 8.41
C SER A 67 6.98 -7.10 8.73
N GLY A 68 6.40 -7.00 9.92
CA GLY A 68 5.75 -5.79 10.43
C GLY A 68 5.59 -5.84 11.95
N TYR A 69 4.88 -4.86 12.50
CA TYR A 69 4.52 -4.83 13.92
C TYR A 69 3.38 -5.84 14.18
N ASP A 70 2.11 -5.45 14.07
CA ASP A 70 1.00 -6.41 14.07
C ASP A 70 0.71 -6.90 12.64
N VAL A 71 0.36 -8.18 12.48
CA VAL A 71 0.15 -8.81 11.17
C VAL A 71 -1.20 -9.52 11.09
N PHE A 72 -2.02 -9.13 10.11
CA PHE A 72 -3.40 -9.57 9.91
C PHE A 72 -3.60 -10.14 8.49
N ILE A 73 -4.01 -11.41 8.36
CA ILE A 73 -4.09 -12.10 7.05
C ILE A 73 -5.35 -12.96 6.90
N ALA A 74 -6.30 -12.56 6.03
CA ALA A 74 -7.50 -13.33 5.63
C ALA A 74 -8.25 -12.60 4.48
N GLU A 75 -8.91 -13.23 3.50
CA GLU A 75 -9.26 -14.64 3.31
C GLU A 75 -8.49 -15.32 2.12
N SER A 76 -8.70 -16.64 1.95
CA SER A 76 -8.24 -17.52 0.85
C SER A 76 -6.76 -17.39 0.42
N CYS A 77 -5.82 -17.79 1.27
CA CYS A 77 -4.40 -17.44 1.21
C CYS A 77 -3.42 -18.58 0.83
N THR A 78 -2.26 -18.23 0.25
CA THR A 78 -1.03 -19.06 0.31
C THR A 78 0.25 -18.18 0.34
N LEU A 79 1.23 -18.44 1.21
CA LEU A 79 2.44 -17.59 1.34
C LEU A 79 3.73 -18.42 1.22
N ASN A 80 4.67 -18.05 0.34
CA ASN A 80 5.90 -18.83 0.09
C ASN A 80 7.18 -18.22 0.68
N GLY A 81 7.06 -17.37 1.70
CA GLY A 81 8.17 -16.82 2.48
C GLY A 81 7.90 -16.81 3.98
N ASP A 82 8.85 -16.31 4.77
CA ASP A 82 8.74 -16.22 6.23
C ASP A 82 7.78 -15.09 6.64
N VAL A 83 6.90 -15.34 7.61
CA VAL A 83 6.02 -14.32 8.22
C VAL A 83 6.54 -13.98 9.61
N ILE A 84 6.77 -12.69 9.87
CA ILE A 84 7.36 -12.16 11.10
C ILE A 84 6.48 -11.03 11.64
N ALA A 85 5.93 -11.21 12.84
CA ALA A 85 5.26 -10.15 13.60
C ALA A 85 6.12 -9.80 14.82
N GLU A 86 6.48 -8.52 14.96
CA GLU A 86 7.12 -7.98 16.18
C GLU A 86 6.07 -7.80 17.31
N GLY A 87 4.79 -7.65 16.94
CA GLY A 87 3.61 -7.64 17.81
C GLY A 87 2.70 -8.86 17.59
N ASP A 88 1.39 -8.63 17.58
CA ASP A 88 0.33 -9.65 17.49
C ASP A 88 0.19 -10.22 16.07
N LEU A 89 -0.23 -11.49 15.99
CA LEU A 89 -0.46 -12.18 14.71
C LEU A 89 -1.87 -12.78 14.62
N ARG A 90 -2.60 -12.49 13.54
CA ARG A 90 -3.97 -13.00 13.28
C ARG A 90 -4.10 -13.54 11.86
N ILE A 91 -4.38 -14.85 11.67
CA ILE A 91 -4.51 -15.45 10.32
C ILE A 91 -5.68 -16.43 10.19
N GLY A 92 -6.51 -16.24 9.16
CA GLY A 92 -7.54 -17.18 8.67
C GLY A 92 -8.84 -16.46 8.33
N ASN A 93 -9.55 -16.77 7.26
CA ASN A 93 -9.58 -17.98 6.43
C ASN A 93 -8.59 -17.96 5.24
N PHE A 94 -8.59 -18.89 4.27
CA PHE A 94 -8.23 -20.31 4.43
C PHE A 94 -6.80 -20.47 3.88
N CYS A 95 -5.84 -21.09 4.58
CA CYS A 95 -4.41 -20.74 4.40
C CYS A 95 -3.46 -21.91 4.10
N GLU A 96 -2.34 -21.66 3.39
CA GLU A 96 -1.14 -22.51 3.41
C GLU A 96 0.17 -21.68 3.36
N ILE A 97 1.15 -21.91 4.24
CA ILE A 97 2.38 -21.10 4.37
C ILE A 97 3.62 -21.99 4.23
N ALA A 98 4.52 -21.72 3.29
CA ALA A 98 5.71 -22.54 3.02
C ALA A 98 7.04 -21.96 3.58
N GLY A 99 6.98 -20.90 4.38
CA GLY A 99 8.07 -20.39 5.21
C GLY A 99 7.86 -20.64 6.71
N ASN A 100 8.75 -20.10 7.53
CA ASN A 100 8.60 -20.03 8.98
C ASN A 100 7.58 -18.96 9.36
N LEU A 101 7.00 -19.11 10.55
CA LEU A 101 6.07 -18.15 11.12
C LEU A 101 6.60 -17.78 12.51
N VAL A 102 6.88 -16.50 12.72
CA VAL A 102 7.47 -15.96 13.96
C VAL A 102 6.56 -14.85 14.48
N CYS A 103 6.22 -14.90 15.76
CA CYS A 103 5.45 -13.90 16.47
C CYS A 103 6.10 -13.63 17.83
N ASP A 104 6.43 -12.37 18.12
CA ASP A 104 7.06 -11.96 19.37
C ASP A 104 6.03 -11.57 20.47
N ALA A 105 4.74 -11.43 20.12
CA ALA A 105 3.62 -11.33 21.07
C ALA A 105 2.65 -12.53 20.93
N ASP A 106 1.34 -12.30 20.90
CA ASP A 106 0.30 -13.34 20.89
C ASP A 106 -0.15 -13.70 19.46
N ALA A 107 -0.42 -14.99 19.21
CA ALA A 107 -0.79 -15.51 17.90
C ALA A 107 -2.16 -16.21 17.90
N PHE A 108 -3.02 -15.86 16.94
CA PHE A 108 -4.38 -16.36 16.74
C PHE A 108 -4.56 -16.90 15.31
N ILE A 109 -4.78 -18.20 15.10
CA ILE A 109 -4.69 -18.81 13.75
C ILE A 109 -5.82 -19.81 13.40
N GLY A 110 -6.73 -19.45 12.48
CA GLY A 110 -7.76 -20.28 11.81
C GLY A 110 -8.88 -19.46 11.11
N GLU A 111 -9.59 -19.94 10.08
CA GLU A 111 -9.69 -21.33 9.57
C GLU A 111 -8.77 -21.69 8.36
N GLY A 112 -8.78 -22.97 7.95
CA GLY A 112 -8.19 -23.52 6.72
C GLY A 112 -6.67 -23.81 6.70
N VAL A 113 -5.98 -23.55 7.80
CA VAL A 113 -4.51 -23.41 7.94
C VAL A 113 -3.64 -24.61 7.50
N THR A 114 -2.47 -24.35 6.90
CA THR A 114 -1.31 -25.26 6.79
C THR A 114 0.02 -24.48 6.78
N ILE A 115 1.13 -25.05 7.31
CA ILE A 115 2.45 -24.40 7.51
C ILE A 115 3.59 -25.42 7.30
N ARG A 116 4.60 -25.10 6.46
CA ARG A 116 5.78 -25.96 6.16
C ARG A 116 7.14 -25.38 6.60
N GLY A 117 7.12 -24.37 7.46
CA GLY A 117 8.25 -23.95 8.30
C GLY A 117 8.08 -24.35 9.76
N LYS A 118 8.87 -23.72 10.65
CA LYS A 118 8.63 -23.75 12.11
C LYS A 118 7.65 -22.65 12.48
N LEU A 119 6.69 -22.95 13.35
CA LEU A 119 5.90 -21.94 14.09
C LEU A 119 6.63 -21.59 15.40
N SER A 120 6.88 -20.30 15.66
CA SER A 120 7.58 -19.82 16.85
C SER A 120 6.83 -18.63 17.44
N VAL A 121 6.31 -18.77 18.65
CA VAL A 121 5.50 -17.75 19.34
C VAL A 121 6.10 -17.45 20.72
N MET A 122 6.39 -16.18 21.02
CA MET A 122 6.95 -15.79 22.31
C MET A 122 5.87 -15.54 23.37
N GLY A 123 4.66 -15.12 22.96
CA GLY A 123 3.47 -15.02 23.81
C GLY A 123 2.60 -16.27 23.76
N ASN A 124 1.29 -16.06 23.85
CA ASN A 124 0.24 -17.07 23.84
C ASN A 124 -0.11 -17.51 22.41
N LEU A 125 -0.55 -18.76 22.25
CA LEU A 125 -0.95 -19.32 20.96
C LEU A 125 -2.36 -19.88 21.04
N ASP A 126 -3.31 -19.28 20.30
CA ASP A 126 -4.64 -19.83 20.04
C ASP A 126 -4.73 -20.32 18.59
N ILE A 127 -5.13 -21.58 18.38
CA ILE A 127 -5.05 -22.22 17.06
C ILE A 127 -6.22 -23.18 16.76
N GLY A 128 -6.85 -22.99 15.60
CA GLY A 128 -7.92 -23.81 15.03
C GLY A 128 -8.85 -22.99 14.12
N ASP A 129 -9.27 -23.46 12.94
CA ASP A 129 -9.19 -24.79 12.29
C ASP A 129 -8.37 -24.70 10.96
N ASN A 130 -8.26 -25.70 10.07
CA ASN A 130 -8.15 -27.14 10.29
C ASN A 130 -6.72 -27.53 10.72
N VAL A 131 -5.71 -26.67 10.44
CA VAL A 131 -4.31 -26.77 10.87
C VAL A 131 -3.51 -27.95 10.29
N MET A 132 -2.33 -27.66 9.74
CA MET A 132 -1.26 -28.65 9.59
C MET A 132 0.11 -27.99 9.67
N ILE A 133 1.03 -28.49 10.51
CA ILE A 133 2.36 -27.89 10.73
C ILE A 133 3.43 -28.98 10.66
N GLU A 134 4.47 -28.79 9.86
CA GLU A 134 5.45 -29.87 9.56
C GLU A 134 6.73 -29.85 10.40
N LYS A 135 7.39 -28.70 10.60
CA LYS A 135 8.67 -28.63 11.35
C LYS A 135 8.48 -28.40 12.85
N GLY A 136 7.27 -28.62 13.35
CA GLY A 136 6.86 -28.38 14.72
C GLY A 136 6.53 -26.93 15.03
N PHE A 137 6.02 -26.72 16.24
CA PHE A 137 5.73 -25.42 16.82
C PHE A 137 6.41 -25.27 18.18
N ASP A 138 6.65 -24.02 18.59
CA ASP A 138 7.32 -23.64 19.83
C ASP A 138 6.61 -22.40 20.36
N ALA A 139 6.00 -22.51 21.54
CA ALA A 139 5.25 -21.44 22.18
C ALA A 139 5.72 -21.32 23.64
N ARG A 140 5.97 -20.09 24.11
CA ARG A 140 6.43 -19.84 25.49
C ARG A 140 5.31 -19.43 26.44
N GLY A 141 4.24 -18.84 25.94
CA GLY A 141 3.01 -18.57 26.70
C GLY A 141 2.06 -19.76 26.72
N ASP A 142 0.81 -19.51 27.07
CA ASP A 142 -0.23 -20.55 27.12
C ASP A 142 -0.66 -20.96 25.70
N ILE A 143 -0.93 -22.26 25.51
CA ILE A 143 -1.40 -22.83 24.25
C ILE A 143 -2.86 -23.23 24.41
N GLU A 144 -3.74 -22.61 23.64
CA GLU A 144 -5.15 -22.98 23.53
C GLU A 144 -5.48 -23.47 22.12
N VAL A 145 -6.34 -24.48 22.03
CA VAL A 145 -6.74 -25.10 20.77
C VAL A 145 -8.26 -25.08 20.72
N ARG A 146 -8.82 -24.15 19.95
CA ARG A 146 -10.25 -23.84 19.94
C ARG A 146 -10.79 -23.79 18.51
N ASN A 147 -12.04 -24.23 18.36
CA ASN A 147 -12.87 -24.00 17.18
C ASN A 147 -13.88 -22.90 17.56
N PRO A 148 -13.65 -21.63 17.18
CA PRO A 148 -14.55 -20.52 17.56
C PRO A 148 -15.89 -20.63 16.84
N MET A 149 -16.98 -20.15 17.45
CA MET A 149 -18.30 -20.19 16.79
C MET A 149 -18.27 -19.42 15.46
N PRO A 150 -18.90 -19.95 14.39
CA PRO A 150 -18.83 -19.35 13.05
C PRO A 150 -19.17 -17.86 13.05
N VAL A 151 -18.18 -17.03 12.71
CA VAL A 151 -18.30 -15.55 12.62
C VAL A 151 -19.46 -15.14 11.72
N ILE A 152 -19.83 -15.98 10.76
CA ILE A 152 -21.01 -15.82 9.89
C ILE A 152 -22.33 -15.62 10.67
N LEU A 153 -22.47 -16.17 11.88
CA LEU A 153 -23.64 -15.95 12.74
C LEU A 153 -23.63 -14.54 13.36
N TYR A 154 -22.44 -14.03 13.71
CA TYR A 154 -22.26 -12.66 14.20
C TYR A 154 -22.44 -11.65 13.07
N ILE A 155 -21.87 -11.91 11.88
CA ILE A 155 -22.09 -11.12 10.67
C ILE A 155 -23.57 -11.11 10.29
N LEU A 156 -24.27 -12.25 10.34
CA LEU A 156 -25.71 -12.30 10.06
C LEU A 156 -26.51 -11.44 11.04
N LEU A 157 -26.17 -11.47 12.33
CA LEU A 157 -26.80 -10.63 13.36
C LEU A 157 -26.48 -9.14 13.14
N TYR A 158 -25.22 -8.83 12.82
CA TYR A 158 -24.72 -7.48 12.56
C TYR A 158 -25.33 -6.86 11.29
N VAL A 159 -25.40 -7.61 10.19
CA VAL A 159 -26.04 -7.19 8.93
C VAL A 159 -27.55 -7.00 9.12
N LEU A 160 -28.22 -7.84 9.92
CA LEU A 160 -29.63 -7.61 10.30
C LEU A 160 -29.83 -6.32 11.11
N THR A 161 -28.82 -5.84 11.84
CA THR A 161 -28.84 -4.53 12.51
C THR A 161 -28.38 -3.37 11.61
N MET A 162 -27.40 -3.59 10.72
CA MET A 162 -26.82 -2.59 9.83
C MET A 162 -27.68 -2.26 8.61
N LEU A 163 -28.53 -3.18 8.14
CA LEU A 163 -29.57 -2.89 7.13
C LEU A 163 -30.67 -1.91 7.61
N ARG A 164 -30.42 -1.16 8.69
CA ARG A 164 -31.20 -0.02 9.18
C ARG A 164 -30.43 1.30 9.16
N LEU A 165 -29.15 1.33 8.77
CA LEU A 165 -28.28 2.51 8.78
C LEU A 165 -27.44 2.58 7.49
N GLU A 166 -27.60 3.68 6.73
CA GLU A 166 -26.96 3.90 5.43
C GLU A 166 -25.87 4.99 5.53
N HIS A 167 -24.65 4.70 5.99
CA HIS A 167 -23.55 5.68 5.98
C HIS A 167 -22.17 5.07 5.68
N GLU A 168 -21.60 5.38 4.52
CA GLU A 168 -20.17 5.11 4.20
C GLU A 168 -19.23 6.00 5.05
N GLU A 169 -19.65 7.23 5.37
CA GLU A 169 -18.86 8.27 6.08
C GLU A 169 -18.45 7.93 7.52
N GLU A 170 -18.97 6.84 8.11
CA GLU A 170 -18.63 6.42 9.47
C GLU A 170 -17.43 5.45 9.51
N ILE A 171 -17.11 4.79 8.39
CA ILE A 171 -15.98 3.84 8.30
C ILE A 171 -14.65 4.60 8.24
N ASP A 172 -14.56 5.64 7.41
CA ASP A 172 -13.34 6.43 7.24
C ASP A 172 -12.92 7.09 8.57
N ARG A 173 -13.87 7.64 9.32
CA ARG A 173 -13.64 8.25 10.65
C ARG A 173 -13.17 7.25 11.70
N PHE A 174 -13.71 6.03 11.69
CA PHE A 174 -13.28 4.96 12.60
C PHE A 174 -11.85 4.51 12.32
N ILE A 175 -11.37 4.66 11.07
CA ILE A 175 -9.99 4.35 10.69
C ILE A 175 -9.05 5.52 11.04
N GLU A 176 -9.48 6.77 10.86
CA GLU A 176 -8.76 7.94 11.38
C GLU A 176 -8.58 7.90 12.91
N GLU A 177 -9.55 7.38 13.66
CA GLU A 177 -9.44 7.17 15.12
C GLU A 177 -8.56 5.96 15.52
N ILE A 178 -8.19 5.07 14.60
CA ILE A 178 -7.29 3.93 14.84
C ILE A 178 -5.85 4.23 14.39
N CYS A 179 -5.68 5.02 13.33
CA CYS A 179 -4.39 5.52 12.89
C CYS A 179 -3.92 6.72 13.75
N GLU A 180 -3.69 6.50 15.06
CA GLU A 180 -3.19 7.54 15.97
C GLU A 180 -1.74 8.00 15.68
N ASP A 181 -0.99 7.24 14.87
CA ASP A 181 0.29 7.64 14.28
C ASP A 181 0.16 7.85 12.77
N ASP A 182 0.96 8.78 12.19
CA ASP A 182 1.05 9.08 10.74
C ASP A 182 1.50 7.88 9.85
N ALA A 183 1.68 6.69 10.45
CA ALA A 183 2.06 5.45 9.79
C ALA A 183 0.83 4.66 9.33
N HIS A 184 0.40 4.86 8.08
CA HIS A 184 -0.57 3.96 7.45
C HIS A 184 -0.04 2.51 7.44
N PRO A 185 -0.89 1.49 7.59
CA PRO A 185 -0.46 0.10 7.49
C PRO A 185 -0.09 -0.29 6.04
N LEU A 186 0.71 -1.34 5.89
CA LEU A 186 0.93 -1.99 4.60
C LEU A 186 -0.36 -2.71 4.16
N MET A 187 -1.04 -2.17 3.15
CA MET A 187 -2.27 -2.72 2.60
C MET A 187 -2.01 -3.38 1.24
N LEU A 188 -2.21 -4.70 1.17
CA LEU A 188 -2.11 -5.48 -0.07
C LEU A 188 -3.50 -5.96 -0.53
N PRO A 189 -4.14 -5.28 -1.51
CA PRO A 189 -5.53 -5.52 -1.89
C PRO A 189 -5.71 -6.79 -2.75
N SER A 190 -6.97 -7.11 -3.04
CA SER A 190 -7.37 -8.26 -3.86
C SER A 190 -6.55 -8.43 -5.15
N LYS A 191 -6.17 -9.67 -5.46
CA LYS A 191 -5.37 -10.06 -6.64
C LYS A 191 -4.00 -9.37 -6.74
N THR A 192 -3.42 -8.95 -5.63
CA THR A 192 -2.00 -8.59 -5.59
C THR A 192 -1.15 -9.79 -5.99
N HIS A 193 -0.31 -9.62 -7.00
CA HIS A 193 0.73 -10.56 -7.41
C HIS A 193 2.09 -9.96 -7.06
N LEU A 194 2.67 -10.43 -5.96
CA LEU A 194 4.00 -10.06 -5.50
C LEU A 194 4.94 -11.27 -5.61
N ASP A 195 5.78 -11.26 -6.65
CA ASP A 195 6.83 -12.25 -6.93
C ASP A 195 8.20 -11.58 -7.10
N GLU A 196 9.28 -12.36 -7.08
CA GLU A 196 10.69 -11.90 -7.11
C GLU A 196 11.01 -10.80 -8.13
N SER A 197 10.22 -10.72 -9.20
CA SER A 197 10.42 -9.80 -10.31
C SER A 197 9.44 -8.63 -10.35
N ARG A 198 8.30 -8.70 -9.65
CA ARG A 198 7.22 -7.70 -9.75
C ARG A 198 6.29 -7.62 -8.54
N LEU A 199 5.84 -6.40 -8.29
CA LEU A 199 4.62 -6.08 -7.56
C LEU A 199 3.56 -5.66 -8.58
N GLN A 200 2.48 -6.42 -8.72
CA GLN A 200 1.39 -6.11 -9.64
C GLN A 200 0.04 -6.14 -8.93
N VAL A 201 -0.73 -5.06 -9.05
CA VAL A 201 -2.11 -4.95 -8.56
C VAL A 201 -3.05 -4.47 -9.66
N GLN A 202 -4.36 -4.52 -9.44
CA GLN A 202 -5.38 -4.05 -10.39
C GLN A 202 -5.91 -2.63 -10.10
N THR A 203 -5.33 -1.94 -9.11
CA THR A 203 -5.77 -0.66 -8.56
C THR A 203 -4.61 0.33 -8.51
N SER A 204 -4.79 1.50 -7.89
CA SER A 204 -3.68 2.43 -7.62
C SER A 204 -2.63 1.79 -6.70
N ILE A 205 -1.35 2.01 -6.99
CA ILE A 205 -0.24 1.74 -6.07
C ILE A 205 0.23 3.07 -5.50
N MET A 206 0.28 3.15 -4.18
CA MET A 206 0.94 4.20 -3.45
C MET A 206 2.16 3.64 -2.73
N ILE A 207 3.30 4.27 -2.95
CA ILE A 207 4.55 3.98 -2.25
C ILE A 207 4.90 5.21 -1.41
N GLY A 208 5.15 4.99 -0.13
CA GLY A 208 5.58 5.99 0.82
C GLY A 208 6.96 6.58 0.53
N SER A 209 7.38 7.47 1.43
CA SER A 209 8.69 8.12 1.41
C SER A 209 9.78 7.24 2.03
N GLY A 210 11.03 7.39 1.59
CA GLY A 210 12.17 6.65 2.16
C GLY A 210 12.13 5.13 1.96
N CYS A 211 11.24 4.62 1.11
CA CYS A 211 11.12 3.19 0.85
C CYS A 211 12.29 2.68 0.02
N ARG A 212 12.64 1.40 0.18
CA ARG A 212 13.70 0.75 -0.60
C ARG A 212 13.20 -0.55 -1.19
N LEU A 213 12.77 -0.48 -2.45
CA LEU A 213 12.05 -1.57 -3.13
C LEU A 213 12.85 -2.11 -4.32
N HIS A 214 12.55 -3.35 -4.72
CA HIS A 214 13.15 -4.02 -5.88
C HIS A 214 12.05 -4.59 -6.79
N GLY A 215 12.31 -4.66 -8.09
CA GLY A 215 11.41 -5.30 -9.08
C GLY A 215 10.52 -4.34 -9.86
N GLN A 216 9.61 -4.90 -10.67
CA GLN A 216 8.70 -4.15 -11.55
C GLN A 216 7.40 -3.81 -10.84
N ILE A 217 7.07 -2.54 -10.73
CA ILE A 217 5.84 -2.06 -10.12
C ILE A 217 4.79 -1.85 -11.20
N ARG A 218 3.60 -2.45 -11.04
CA ARG A 218 2.50 -2.41 -12.02
C ARG A 218 1.15 -2.18 -11.36
N GLY A 219 0.52 -1.04 -11.66
CA GLY A 219 -0.82 -0.70 -11.16
C GLY A 219 -1.65 0.04 -12.21
N GLU A 220 -2.84 0.48 -11.81
CA GLU A 220 -3.66 1.41 -12.59
C GLU A 220 -2.99 2.78 -12.63
N LYS A 221 -2.79 3.36 -11.44
CA LYS A 221 -1.92 4.52 -11.17
C LYS A 221 -0.74 4.10 -10.31
N ALA A 222 0.37 4.83 -10.35
CA ALA A 222 1.47 4.64 -9.40
C ALA A 222 2.00 5.96 -8.84
N THR A 223 2.06 6.08 -7.52
CA THR A 223 2.66 7.23 -6.83
C THR A 223 3.87 6.77 -6.01
N VAL A 224 4.96 7.54 -6.06
CA VAL A 224 6.22 7.21 -5.38
C VAL A 224 6.61 8.37 -4.47
N GLY A 225 6.66 8.14 -3.16
CA GLY A 225 7.01 9.14 -2.17
C GLY A 225 8.47 9.59 -2.21
N SER A 226 8.75 10.65 -1.45
CA SER A 226 10.03 11.36 -1.49
C SER A 226 11.19 10.51 -0.97
N ASN A 227 12.38 10.68 -1.55
CA ASN A 227 13.60 9.92 -1.18
C ASN A 227 13.49 8.39 -1.29
N THR A 228 12.47 7.85 -1.98
CA THR A 228 12.30 6.41 -2.20
C THR A 228 13.22 5.91 -3.31
N THR A 229 13.90 4.78 -3.06
CA THR A 229 14.76 4.12 -4.05
C THR A 229 14.08 2.87 -4.60
N LEU A 230 13.84 2.83 -5.91
CA LEU A 230 13.32 1.66 -6.62
C LEU A 230 14.38 1.06 -7.54
N PHE A 231 14.85 -0.13 -7.15
CA PHE A 231 15.72 -0.98 -7.96
C PHE A 231 14.90 -1.78 -8.98
N GLY A 232 14.29 -1.06 -9.93
CA GLY A 232 13.44 -1.64 -10.96
C GLY A 232 12.65 -0.59 -11.75
N SER A 233 11.60 -1.03 -12.45
CA SER A 233 10.82 -0.20 -13.38
C SER A 233 9.38 -0.02 -12.89
N ILE A 234 8.75 1.09 -13.25
CA ILE A 234 7.34 1.38 -12.95
C ILE A 234 6.56 1.37 -14.27
N ARG A 235 5.40 0.69 -14.29
CA ARG A 235 4.43 0.81 -15.36
C ARG A 235 3.02 1.04 -14.81
N ALA A 236 2.31 2.02 -15.35
CA ALA A 236 0.92 2.31 -15.00
C ALA A 236 0.04 2.37 -16.27
N THR A 237 -1.22 1.92 -16.18
CA THR A 237 -2.19 2.02 -17.29
C THR A 237 -2.91 3.36 -17.36
N ASP A 238 -2.80 4.17 -16.30
CA ASP A 238 -3.21 5.56 -16.29
C ASP A 238 -1.98 6.46 -16.13
N SER A 239 -1.65 6.87 -14.90
CA SER A 239 -0.69 7.93 -14.60
C SER A 239 0.38 7.49 -13.58
N ILE A 240 1.55 8.15 -13.64
CA ILE A 240 2.65 7.98 -12.68
C ILE A 240 3.05 9.34 -12.10
N ALA A 241 3.18 9.42 -10.78
CA ALA A 241 3.78 10.57 -10.10
C ALA A 241 4.95 10.14 -9.22
N ILE A 242 6.09 10.83 -9.35
CA ILE A 242 7.31 10.54 -8.60
C ILE A 242 7.71 11.78 -7.82
N SER A 243 7.61 11.69 -6.49
CA SER A 243 7.90 12.76 -5.56
C SER A 243 9.39 12.99 -5.33
N SER A 244 9.67 14.16 -4.79
CA SER A 244 10.99 14.79 -4.73
C SER A 244 12.10 13.89 -4.17
N GLY A 245 13.25 13.85 -4.85
CA GLY A 245 14.44 13.12 -4.41
C GLY A 245 14.39 11.58 -4.56
N ALA A 246 13.35 11.00 -5.16
CA ALA A 246 13.30 9.56 -5.42
C ALA A 246 14.31 9.12 -6.52
N GLU A 247 14.83 7.89 -6.43
CA GLU A 247 15.75 7.30 -7.41
C GLU A 247 15.17 6.01 -8.02
N ILE A 248 14.93 6.00 -9.34
CA ILE A 248 14.36 4.88 -10.09
C ILE A 248 15.41 4.32 -11.05
N HIS A 249 15.84 3.07 -10.82
CA HIS A 249 16.92 2.45 -11.60
C HIS A 249 16.50 1.90 -12.98
N GLY A 250 15.19 1.74 -13.21
CA GLY A 250 14.63 1.22 -14.45
C GLY A 250 13.79 2.24 -15.22
N ASN A 251 12.93 1.74 -16.12
CA ASN A 251 12.05 2.58 -16.93
C ASN A 251 10.85 3.06 -16.11
N VAL A 252 10.26 4.18 -16.54
CA VAL A 252 8.98 4.71 -16.05
C VAL A 252 8.05 4.85 -17.26
N GLU A 253 6.96 4.08 -17.28
CA GLU A 253 6.09 3.92 -18.45
C GLU A 253 4.61 4.10 -18.05
N ALA A 254 3.97 5.21 -18.44
CA ALA A 254 2.54 5.43 -18.27
C ALA A 254 1.81 5.48 -19.62
N GLU A 255 0.54 5.09 -19.69
CA GLU A 255 -0.26 5.33 -20.90
C GLU A 255 -0.70 6.80 -21.01
N HIS A 256 -0.91 7.49 -19.88
CA HIS A 256 -1.27 8.90 -19.80
C HIS A 256 -0.12 9.74 -19.22
N ASP A 257 -0.28 10.37 -18.06
CA ASP A 257 0.63 11.43 -17.60
C ASP A 257 1.72 10.89 -16.67
N VAL A 258 2.96 11.37 -16.88
CA VAL A 258 4.10 11.15 -15.98
C VAL A 258 4.52 12.48 -15.38
N VAL A 259 4.48 12.57 -14.05
CA VAL A 259 4.90 13.74 -13.26
C VAL A 259 6.16 13.40 -12.46
N ILE A 260 7.19 14.22 -12.60
CA ILE A 260 8.52 14.02 -12.01
C ILE A 260 8.90 15.27 -11.22
N GLU A 261 8.99 15.17 -9.90
CA GLU A 261 9.34 16.31 -9.03
C GLU A 261 10.84 16.62 -8.97
N GLU A 262 11.21 17.63 -8.18
CA GLU A 262 12.59 18.11 -8.04
C GLU A 262 13.54 17.04 -7.49
N SER A 263 14.78 17.06 -7.97
CA SER A 263 15.86 16.14 -7.56
C SER A 263 15.58 14.64 -7.77
N VAL A 264 14.51 14.28 -8.48
CA VAL A 264 14.25 12.88 -8.89
C VAL A 264 15.30 12.43 -9.90
N ARG A 265 15.78 11.18 -9.78
CA ARG A 265 16.73 10.57 -10.71
C ARG A 265 16.15 9.29 -11.31
N ILE A 266 16.04 9.24 -12.64
CA ILE A 266 15.60 8.06 -13.39
C ILE A 266 16.74 7.61 -14.28
N LEU A 267 17.29 6.41 -14.04
CA LEU A 267 18.38 5.86 -14.84
C LEU A 267 17.90 5.20 -16.15
N GLY A 268 16.63 4.79 -16.22
CA GLY A 268 16.01 4.23 -17.42
C GLY A 268 15.33 5.27 -18.32
N ASN A 269 14.50 4.76 -19.22
CA ASN A 269 13.69 5.60 -20.13
C ASN A 269 12.41 6.08 -19.46
N VAL A 270 11.86 7.19 -19.94
CA VAL A 270 10.54 7.71 -19.53
C VAL A 270 9.61 7.73 -20.73
N GLU A 271 8.47 7.03 -20.65
CA GLU A 271 7.41 7.06 -21.67
C GLU A 271 6.07 7.47 -21.06
N GLY A 272 5.37 8.40 -21.71
CA GLY A 272 4.04 8.86 -21.32
C GLY A 272 3.36 9.66 -22.44
N GLN A 273 2.03 9.83 -22.35
CA GLN A 273 1.30 10.77 -23.21
C GLN A 273 1.82 12.20 -22.96
N ARG A 274 1.76 12.71 -21.73
CA ARG A 274 2.41 13.97 -21.34
C ARG A 274 3.46 13.68 -20.27
N VAL A 275 4.63 14.30 -20.40
CA VAL A 275 5.69 14.21 -19.38
C VAL A 275 5.92 15.61 -18.81
N THR A 276 5.77 15.73 -17.49
CA THR A 276 6.02 16.96 -16.75
C THR A 276 7.15 16.71 -15.77
N MET A 277 8.24 17.47 -15.85
CA MET A 277 9.40 17.31 -14.97
C MET A 277 9.88 18.65 -14.42
N ASP A 278 10.38 18.68 -13.18
CA ASP A 278 11.09 19.85 -12.64
C ASP A 278 12.48 20.05 -13.30
N GLU A 279 12.98 21.29 -13.34
CA GLU A 279 14.30 21.61 -13.92
C GLU A 279 15.48 20.91 -13.24
N ASN A 280 15.31 20.43 -12.01
CA ASN A 280 16.31 19.70 -11.24
C ASN A 280 16.17 18.17 -11.32
N ALA A 281 15.17 17.65 -12.02
CA ALA A 281 15.01 16.22 -12.26
C ALA A 281 15.99 15.72 -13.34
N THR A 282 16.56 14.53 -13.15
CA THR A 282 17.52 13.92 -14.07
C THR A 282 16.96 12.62 -14.65
N VAL A 283 16.91 12.52 -15.99
CA VAL A 283 16.64 11.28 -16.72
C VAL A 283 17.87 10.93 -17.55
N GLU A 284 18.48 9.77 -17.31
CA GLU A 284 19.68 9.33 -18.05
C GLU A 284 19.33 8.59 -19.36
N GLY A 285 18.12 8.01 -19.44
CA GLY A 285 17.59 7.37 -20.65
C GLY A 285 16.87 8.33 -21.62
N VAL A 286 16.12 7.76 -22.55
CA VAL A 286 15.33 8.51 -23.53
C VAL A 286 13.98 8.90 -22.93
N ILE A 287 13.61 10.18 -23.08
CA ILE A 287 12.26 10.66 -22.80
C ILE A 287 11.43 10.61 -24.09
N LYS A 288 10.31 9.88 -24.06
CA LYS A 288 9.33 9.78 -25.14
C LYS A 288 7.99 10.31 -24.66
N SER A 289 7.61 11.47 -25.19
CA SER A 289 6.29 12.07 -24.95
C SER A 289 5.61 12.42 -26.26
N ILE A 290 4.40 11.90 -26.46
CA ILE A 290 3.63 12.08 -27.71
C ILE A 290 2.79 13.37 -27.66
N GLY A 291 2.23 13.68 -26.49
CA GLY A 291 1.43 14.87 -26.20
C GLY A 291 2.22 16.09 -25.72
N GLY A 292 3.48 15.92 -25.30
CA GLY A 292 4.42 17.01 -25.04
C GLY A 292 5.19 16.90 -23.72
N LEU A 293 6.45 17.34 -23.76
CA LEU A 293 7.32 17.49 -22.60
C LEU A 293 7.19 18.92 -22.04
N THR A 294 6.87 19.03 -20.75
CA THR A 294 6.86 20.29 -20.00
C THR A 294 7.94 20.27 -18.94
N ILE A 295 8.85 21.25 -18.96
CA ILE A 295 9.84 21.46 -17.89
C ILE A 295 9.32 22.58 -17.00
N GLN A 296 9.05 22.27 -15.74
CA GLN A 296 8.62 23.22 -14.72
C GLN A 296 9.81 23.78 -13.94
N ARG A 297 9.61 24.96 -13.37
CA ARG A 297 10.61 25.66 -12.57
C ARG A 297 9.93 26.27 -11.35
N LYS A 298 10.03 25.62 -10.19
CA LYS A 298 9.63 26.26 -8.92
C LYS A 298 10.49 27.51 -8.72
N LYS A 299 9.85 28.68 -8.58
CA LYS A 299 10.54 29.88 -8.11
C LYS A 299 10.89 29.69 -6.64
N ARG A 300 12.19 29.73 -6.34
CA ARG A 300 12.73 29.97 -4.99
C ARG A 300 12.30 31.32 -4.44
#